data_AF-A0A535GR63-F1
#
_entry.id   AF-A0A535GR63-F1
#
_cell.length_a   1.000
_cell.length_b   1.000
_cell.length_c   1.000
_cell.angle_alpha   90.00
_cell.angle_beta   90.00
_cell.angle_gamma   90.00
#
_symmetry.space_group_name_H-M   'P 1'
#
loop_
_entity.id
_entity.type
_entity.pdbx_description
1 polymer ?
#
loop_
_entity_poly.entity_id
_entity_poly.type
_entity_poly.pdbx_seq_one_letter_code
_entity_poly.pdbx_strand_id
1 'polypeptide(L)'
;MKLPPLALVAPSLCPRCDQPAMVMNHSGEEQRCAHCGLQIHQCARCRGIAGPFDRYCGFCGFEMVQGEQRPLWWRLWFLAALLPVALGLAYGIAQSQLHR
;
A
#
# COMPACT_ATOMS: atom_id res chain seq x y z
N MET A 1 2.56 31.44 -13.18
CA MET A 1 1.60 31.09 -14.26
C MET A 1 0.68 30.01 -13.71
N LYS A 2 -0.63 30.26 -13.69
CA LYS A 2 -1.64 29.38 -13.08
C LYS A 2 -2.16 28.45 -14.18
N LEU A 3 -1.76 27.18 -14.17
CA LEU A 3 -2.18 26.21 -15.17
C LEU A 3 -3.65 25.81 -14.95
N PRO A 4 -4.42 25.60 -16.04
CA PRO A 4 -5.85 25.33 -15.97
C PRO A 4 -6.13 23.93 -15.40
N PRO A 5 -7.30 23.71 -14.78
CA PRO A 5 -7.70 22.43 -14.19
C PRO A 5 -8.14 21.47 -15.28
N LEU A 6 -7.21 21.09 -16.15
CA LEU A 6 -7.39 19.91 -16.99
C LEU A 6 -7.31 18.73 -16.02
N ALA A 7 -8.39 17.93 -16.00
CA ALA A 7 -8.54 16.73 -15.21
C ALA A 7 -7.19 16.04 -14.97
N LEU A 8 -6.78 15.95 -13.69
CA LEU A 8 -5.50 15.44 -13.22
C LEU A 8 -5.36 13.93 -13.46
N VAL A 9 -5.47 13.48 -14.71
CA VAL A 9 -4.88 12.21 -15.13
C VAL A 9 -3.40 12.51 -15.22
N ALA A 10 -2.72 12.32 -14.09
CA ALA A 10 -1.29 12.53 -14.00
C ALA A 10 -0.61 11.68 -15.07
N PRO A 11 0.32 12.25 -15.84
CA PRO A 11 1.01 11.52 -16.89
C PRO A 11 1.70 10.31 -16.29
N SER A 12 1.50 9.13 -16.87
CA SER A 12 2.12 7.89 -16.41
C SER A 12 3.59 7.84 -16.84
N LEU A 13 4.39 8.88 -16.61
CA LEU A 13 5.80 8.92 -16.99
C LEU A 13 6.68 8.53 -15.79
N CYS A 14 7.73 7.76 -16.05
CA CYS A 14 8.70 7.40 -15.02
C CYS A 14 9.57 8.63 -14.67
N PRO A 15 9.69 9.02 -13.38
CA PRO A 15 10.39 10.25 -12.97
C PRO A 15 11.91 10.26 -13.23
N ARG A 16 12.48 9.12 -13.66
CA ARG A 16 13.92 8.97 -13.93
C ARG A 16 14.28 8.92 -15.41
N CYS A 17 13.37 8.45 -16.26
CA CYS A 17 13.67 8.23 -17.68
C CYS A 17 12.63 8.84 -18.62
N ASP A 18 11.60 9.52 -18.10
CA ASP A 18 10.55 10.19 -18.87
C ASP A 18 9.93 9.30 -19.96
N GLN A 19 9.93 7.99 -19.72
CA GLN A 19 9.30 6.98 -20.57
C GLN A 19 7.91 6.69 -20.02
N PRO A 20 6.91 6.36 -20.86
CA PRO A 20 5.64 5.85 -20.37
C PRO A 20 5.90 4.64 -19.46
N ALA A 21 5.50 4.78 -18.22
CA ALA A 21 5.43 3.73 -17.24
C ALA A 21 4.33 2.75 -17.68
N MET A 22 4.70 1.89 -18.61
CA MET A 22 4.04 0.61 -18.77
C MET A 22 4.30 -0.18 -17.50
N VAL A 23 3.39 -0.02 -16.53
CA VAL A 23 3.43 -0.70 -15.23
C VAL A 23 3.32 -2.19 -15.51
N MET A 24 4.42 -2.90 -15.36
CA MET A 24 4.40 -4.36 -15.41
C MET A 24 3.70 -4.84 -14.15
N ASN A 25 2.42 -5.19 -14.28
CA ASN A 25 1.62 -5.85 -13.24
C ASN A 25 2.07 -7.32 -13.13
N HIS A 26 3.30 -7.56 -12.69
CA HIS A 26 3.74 -8.89 -12.30
C HIS A 26 3.31 -9.16 -10.86
N SER A 27 2.04 -9.56 -10.72
CA SER A 27 1.50 -10.51 -9.73
C SER A 27 1.94 -10.46 -8.25
N GLY A 28 2.44 -9.34 -7.73
CA GLY A 28 2.74 -9.21 -6.30
C GLY A 28 3.66 -8.03 -6.00
N GLU A 29 3.09 -7.01 -5.38
CA GLU A 29 3.76 -6.00 -4.54
C GLU A 29 4.67 -4.94 -5.20
N GLU A 30 5.27 -5.13 -6.38
CA GLU A 30 6.20 -4.13 -6.93
C GLU A 30 5.90 -3.69 -8.36
N GLN A 31 5.32 -2.50 -8.48
CA GLN A 31 5.22 -1.80 -9.75
C GLN A 31 6.60 -1.24 -10.11
N ARG A 32 7.14 -1.64 -11.27
CA ARG A 32 8.43 -1.18 -11.77
C ARG A 32 8.30 -0.59 -13.17
N CYS A 33 9.13 0.41 -13.46
CA CYS A 33 9.25 0.96 -14.80
C CYS A 33 9.91 -0.08 -15.73
N ALA A 34 9.25 -0.46 -16.82
CA ALA A 34 9.78 -1.48 -17.72
C ALA A 34 11.06 -1.07 -18.48
N HIS A 35 11.38 0.23 -18.52
CA HIS A 35 12.56 0.73 -19.23
C HIS A 35 13.79 0.89 -18.33
N CYS A 36 13.64 1.53 -17.16
CA CYS A 36 14.75 1.78 -16.24
C CYS A 36 14.77 0.88 -15.00
N GLY A 37 13.77 0.00 -14.84
CA GLY A 37 13.66 -0.91 -13.71
C GLY A 37 13.34 -0.24 -12.37
N LEU A 38 13.13 1.08 -12.36
CA LEU A 38 12.87 1.83 -11.13
C LEU A 38 11.53 1.40 -10.53
N GLN A 39 11.54 1.09 -9.23
CA GLN A 39 10.31 0.87 -8.46
C GLN A 39 9.51 2.17 -8.41
N ILE A 40 8.23 2.08 -8.75
CA ILE A 40 7.32 3.20 -8.85
C ILE A 40 6.08 2.92 -8.01
N HIS A 41 5.51 3.97 -7.43
CA HIS A 41 4.23 3.87 -6.72
C HIS A 41 3.18 4.75 -7.39
N GLN A 42 1.92 4.31 -7.32
CA GLN A 42 0.78 5.09 -7.75
C GLN A 42 0.20 5.89 -6.58
N CYS A 43 0.05 7.19 -6.76
CA CYS A 43 -0.62 8.05 -5.80
C CYS A 43 -2.11 7.67 -5.70
N ALA A 44 -2.59 7.40 -4.49
CA ALA A 44 -3.99 7.04 -4.26
C ALA A 44 -5.00 8.13 -4.66
N ARG A 45 -4.57 9.40 -4.73
CA ARG A 45 -5.45 10.54 -5.02
C ARG A 45 -5.53 10.89 -6.51
N CYS A 46 -4.39 11.13 -7.15
CA CYS A 46 -4.34 11.55 -8.56
C CYS A 46 -3.97 10.41 -9.52
N ARG A 47 -3.72 9.20 -9.02
CA ARG A 47 -3.18 8.04 -9.79
C ARG A 47 -1.89 8.34 -10.54
N GLY A 48 -1.19 9.42 -10.18
CA GLY A 48 0.10 9.77 -10.72
C GLY A 48 1.20 8.86 -10.22
N ILE A 49 2.28 8.82 -10.98
CA ILE A 49 3.45 8.01 -10.68
C ILE A 49 4.41 8.82 -9.83
N ALA A 50 4.88 8.22 -8.75
CA ALA A 50 5.86 8.80 -7.86
C ALA A 50 7.03 7.85 -7.65
N GLY A 51 8.17 8.43 -7.24
CA GLY A 51 9.34 7.67 -6.87
C GLY A 51 9.13 6.88 -5.56
N PRO A 52 9.98 5.89 -5.30
CA PRO A 52 9.85 5.01 -4.13
C PRO A 52 10.16 5.72 -2.80
N PHE A 53 10.90 6.83 -2.85
CA PHE A 53 11.32 7.58 -1.67
C PHE A 53 10.53 8.88 -1.48
N ASP A 54 9.55 9.15 -2.35
CA ASP A 54 8.78 10.40 -2.29
C ASP A 54 7.69 10.30 -1.23
N ARG A 55 7.87 11.01 -0.11
CA ARG A 55 6.85 11.13 0.95
C ARG A 55 5.57 11.82 0.44
N TYR A 56 5.69 12.69 -0.56
CA TYR A 56 4.59 13.46 -1.14
C TYR A 56 4.55 13.28 -2.65
N CYS A 57 3.36 13.21 -3.23
CA CYS A 57 3.20 13.20 -4.67
C CYS A 57 3.67 14.54 -5.27
N GLY A 58 4.67 14.52 -6.15
CA GLY A 58 5.15 15.73 -6.83
C GLY A 58 4.09 16.47 -7.66
N PHE A 59 2.98 15.80 -8.00
CA PHE A 59 1.89 16.39 -8.79
C PHE A 59 0.78 17.00 -7.92
N CYS A 60 0.25 16.25 -6.95
CA CYS A 60 -0.89 16.70 -6.14
C CYS A 60 -0.55 17.05 -4.68
N GLY A 61 0.70 16.89 -4.27
CA GLY A 61 1.16 17.15 -2.90
C GLY A 61 0.58 16.19 -1.85
N PHE A 62 -0.14 15.14 -2.26
CA PHE A 62 -0.75 14.18 -1.34
C PHE A 62 0.33 13.31 -0.70
N GLU A 63 0.21 13.07 0.61
CA GLU A 63 1.14 12.19 1.33
C GLU A 63 0.98 10.73 0.88
N MET A 64 2.09 10.07 0.54
CA MET A 64 2.12 8.71 0.01
C MET A 64 2.65 7.71 1.05
N VAL A 65 2.44 8.00 2.33
CA VAL A 65 2.93 7.24 3.50
C VAL A 65 2.17 5.92 3.71
N GLN A 66 1.21 5.57 2.85
CA GLN A 66 0.51 4.30 2.95
C GLN A 66 1.29 3.21 2.24
N GLY A 67 2.11 2.49 3.02
CA GLY A 67 2.53 1.14 2.67
C GLY A 67 1.32 0.29 2.27
N GLU A 68 1.57 -0.66 1.38
CA GLU A 68 0.55 -1.47 0.71
C GLU A 68 -0.69 -1.75 1.55
N GLN A 69 -1.85 -1.42 0.97
CA GLN A 69 -3.14 -1.78 1.54
C GLN A 69 -3.25 -3.30 1.56
N ARG A 70 -2.85 -3.91 2.68
CA ARG A 70 -2.97 -5.34 2.89
C ARG A 70 -4.45 -5.74 2.72
N PRO A 71 -4.75 -6.77 1.93
CA PRO A 71 -6.11 -7.14 1.60
C PRO A 71 -6.91 -7.49 2.87
N LEU A 72 -8.19 -7.13 2.90
CA LEU A 72 -9.11 -7.38 4.02
C LEU A 72 -9.11 -8.84 4.49
N TRP A 73 -8.90 -9.80 3.58
CA TRP A 73 -8.78 -11.22 3.87
C TRP A 73 -7.61 -11.56 4.81
N TRP A 74 -6.49 -10.85 4.70
CA TRP A 74 -5.34 -11.05 5.58
C TRP A 74 -5.66 -10.67 7.02
N ARG A 75 -6.46 -9.61 7.21
CA ARG A 75 -6.95 -9.21 8.55
C ARG A 75 -7.89 -10.26 9.15
N LEU A 76 -8.76 -10.88 8.34
CA LEU A 76 -9.69 -11.93 8.80
C LEU A 76 -8.95 -13.18 9.28
N TRP A 77 -7.91 -13.61 8.55
CA TRP A 77 -7.07 -14.73 8.98
C TRP A 77 -6.34 -14.47 10.29
N PHE A 78 -5.86 -13.24 10.49
CA PHE A 78 -5.21 -12.85 11.74
C PHE A 78 -6.17 -12.91 12.94
N LEU A 79 -7.42 -12.46 12.74
CA LEU A 79 -8.48 -12.56 13.75
C LEU A 79 -8.83 -14.02 14.06
N ALA A 80 -8.92 -14.88 13.04
CA ALA A 80 -9.16 -16.31 13.24
C ALA A 80 -8.03 -16.98 14.04
N ALA A 81 -6.77 -16.61 13.80
CA ALA A 81 -5.63 -17.13 14.55
C ALA A 81 -5.58 -16.66 16.01
N LEU A 82 -6.13 -15.49 16.33
CA LEU A 82 -6.21 -14.97 17.70
C LEU A 82 -7.23 -15.70 18.57
N LEU A 83 -8.28 -16.26 17.96
CA LEU A 83 -9.38 -16.94 18.66
C LEU A 83 -8.93 -18.10 19.57
N PRO A 84 -8.12 -19.08 19.11
CA PRO A 84 -7.66 -20.18 19.96
C PRO A 84 -6.75 -19.71 21.10
N VAL A 85 -5.96 -18.66 20.89
CA VAL A 85 -5.11 -18.08 21.95
C VAL A 85 -5.98 -17.46 23.05
N ALA A 86 -7.00 -16.70 22.67
CA ALA A 86 -7.93 -16.09 23.61
C ALA A 86 -8.74 -17.14 24.38
N LEU A 87 -9.20 -18.20 23.70
CA LEU A 87 -9.93 -19.30 24.34
C LEU A 87 -9.04 -20.10 25.31
N GLY A 88 -7.80 -20.41 24.93
CA GLY A 88 -6.84 -21.09 25.79
C GLY A 88 -6.51 -20.29 27.06
N LEU A 89 -6.32 -18.96 26.90
CA LEU A 89 -6.11 -18.07 28.04
C LEU A 89 -7.34 -18.01 28.95
N ALA A 90 -8.55 -17.84 28.39
CA ALA A 90 -9.78 -17.80 29.18
C ALA A 90 -10.01 -19.11 29.96
N TYR A 91 -9.78 -20.26 29.32
CA TYR A 91 -9.91 -21.57 29.96
C TYR A 91 -8.88 -21.76 31.09
N GLY A 92 -7.61 -21.43 30.84
CA GLY A 92 -6.56 -21.52 31.85
C GLY A 92 -6.83 -20.64 33.07
N ILE A 93 -7.32 -19.41 32.85
CA ILE A 93 -7.71 -18.50 33.94
C ILE A 93 -8.88 -19.09 34.73
N ALA A 94 -9.94 -19.56 34.06
CA ALA A 94 -11.10 -20.16 34.74
C ALA A 94 -10.70 -21.38 35.59
N GLN A 95 -9.82 -22.23 35.07
CA GLN A 95 -9.33 -23.40 35.81
C GLN A 95 -8.46 -23.01 37.01
N SER A 96 -7.64 -21.96 36.89
CA SER A 96 -6.83 -21.47 38.01
C SER A 96 -7.66 -20.89 39.17
N GLN A 97 -8.86 -20.35 38.88
CA GLN A 97 -9.77 -19.81 39.89
C GLN A 97 -10.56 -20.91 40.61
N LEU A 98 -10.80 -22.06 39.96
CA LEU A 98 -11.54 -23.20 40.53
C LEU A 98 -10.68 -24.08 41.47
N HIS A 99 -9.35 -24.04 41.33
CA HIS A 99 -8.41 -24.80 42.18
C HIS A 99 -7.83 -23.99 43.35
N ARG A 100 -8.47 -22.87 43.71
CA ARG A 100 -8.13 -22.04 44.87
C ARG A 100 -9.17 -22.19 45.97
#